data_AF-A0A7C6KK70-F1
#
_entry.id   AF-A0A7C6KK70-F1
#
_cell.length_a   1.000
_cell.length_b   1.000
_cell.length_c   1.000
_cell.angle_alpha   90.00
_cell.angle_beta   90.00
_cell.angle_gamma   90.00
#
_symmetry.space_group_name_H-M   'P 1'
#
loop_
_entity.id
_entity.type
_entity.pdbx_description
1 polymer ?
#
loop_
_entity_poly.entity_id
_entity_poly.type
_entity_poly.pdbx_seq_one_letter_code
_entity_poly.pdbx_strand_id
1 'polypeptide(L)'
;MFLRRKIVRQSGKEYVYWQLVENERRNGKVRQKVICTVGREEEMDRDRVDKMVAALASQTHKLQVLDLEKDLILKHTQEYGALVVLQRLWDELGIGDE
;
A
#
# COMPACT_ATOMS: atom_id res chain seq x y z
N MET A 1 -10.59 1.25 12.47
CA MET A 1 -11.04 2.59 11.99
C MET A 1 -11.73 2.42 10.64
N PHE A 2 -12.60 3.36 10.23
CA PHE A 2 -13.26 3.34 8.93
C PHE A 2 -13.65 4.77 8.49
N LEU A 3 -13.87 4.96 7.20
CA LEU A 3 -14.41 6.22 6.66
C LEU A 3 -15.93 6.26 6.81
N ARG A 4 -16.44 7.39 7.30
CA ARG A 4 -17.87 7.69 7.44
C ARG A 4 -18.21 8.94 6.64
N ARG A 5 -19.33 8.91 5.92
CA ARG A 5 -19.93 10.10 5.31
C ARG A 5 -20.77 10.85 6.35
N LYS A 6 -20.52 12.15 6.51
CA LYS A 6 -21.30 13.07 7.34
C LYS A 6 -21.96 14.12 6.46
N ILE A 7 -23.27 14.12 6.46
CA ILE A 7 -24.08 15.13 5.76
C ILE A 7 -24.29 16.32 6.69
N VAL A 8 -23.99 17.52 6.21
CA VAL A 8 -24.19 18.79 6.92
C VAL A 8 -25.05 19.68 6.04
N ARG A 9 -26.16 20.19 6.60
CA ARG A 9 -27.04 21.12 5.90
C ARG A 9 -26.84 22.52 6.48
N GLN A 10 -26.46 23.47 5.64
CA GLN A 10 -26.21 24.85 6.03
C GLN A 10 -26.69 25.79 4.93
N SER A 11 -27.48 26.79 5.29
CA SER A 11 -27.98 27.83 4.36
C SER A 11 -28.67 27.25 3.12
N GLY A 12 -29.47 26.20 3.30
CA GLY A 12 -30.19 25.52 2.21
C GLY A 12 -29.33 24.64 1.31
N LYS A 13 -28.02 24.52 1.56
CA LYS A 13 -27.10 23.65 0.83
C LYS A 13 -26.73 22.42 1.66
N GLU A 14 -26.52 21.31 0.98
CA GLU A 14 -26.05 20.05 1.57
C GLU A 14 -24.56 19.86 1.24
N TYR A 15 -23.77 19.54 2.27
CA TYR A 15 -22.35 19.26 2.16
C TYR A 15 -22.05 17.88 2.72
N VAL A 16 -21.33 17.05 1.97
CA VAL A 16 -20.89 15.74 2.43
C VAL A 16 -19.41 15.78 2.78
N TYR A 17 -19.08 15.36 3.99
CA TYR A 17 -17.70 15.26 4.48
C TYR A 17 -17.35 13.81 4.77
N TRP A 18 -16.14 13.43 4.39
CA TRP A 18 -15.54 12.17 4.80
C TRP A 18 -14.85 12.34 6.14
N GLN A 19 -15.14 11.46 7.09
CA GLN A 19 -14.55 11.46 8.42
C GLN A 19 -13.89 10.12 8.70
N LEU A 20 -12.68 10.14 9.24
CA LEU A 20 -12.05 8.94 9.77
C LEU A 20 -12.54 8.71 11.20
N VAL A 21 -13.12 7.54 11.44
CA VAL A 21 -13.80 7.21 12.69
C VAL A 21 -13.24 5.92 13.28
N GLU A 22 -13.16 5.87 14.60
CA GLU A 22 -12.81 4.68 15.35
C GLU A 22 -13.95 4.29 16.30
N ASN A 23 -14.11 2.98 16.53
CA ASN A 23 -15.02 2.49 17.56
C ASN A 23 -14.25 2.32 18.86
N GLU A 24 -14.74 2.93 19.94
CA GLU A 24 -14.17 2.83 21.29
C GLU A 24 -15.25 2.35 22.26
N ARG A 25 -14.89 1.51 23.24
CA ARG A 25 -15.81 1.14 24.32
C ARG A 25 -15.67 2.14 25.48
N ARG A 26 -16.75 2.84 25.82
CA ARG A 26 -16.85 3.67 27.02
C ARG A 26 -18.03 3.20 27.87
N ASN A 27 -17.77 2.89 29.14
CA ASN A 27 -18.79 2.46 30.11
C ASN A 27 -19.64 1.28 29.58
N GLY A 28 -18.98 0.27 29.02
CA GLY A 28 -19.65 -0.93 28.48
C GLY A 28 -20.40 -0.73 27.15
N LYS A 29 -20.47 0.49 26.62
CA LYS A 29 -21.15 0.79 25.34
C LYS A 29 -20.14 1.11 24.25
N VAL A 30 -20.34 0.59 23.05
CA VAL A 30 -19.56 0.96 21.86
C VAL A 30 -19.98 2.36 21.42
N ARG A 31 -19.02 3.26 21.25
CA ARG A 31 -19.21 4.62 20.73
C ARG A 31 -18.26 4.88 19.58
N GLN A 32 -18.67 5.73 18.66
CA GLN A 32 -17.85 6.20 17.56
C GLN A 32 -17.12 7.49 17.97
N LYS A 33 -15.79 7.49 17.85
CA LYS A 33 -14.93 8.65 18.01
C LYS A 33 -14.47 9.13 16.64
N VAL A 34 -14.78 10.38 16.30
CA VAL A 34 -14.23 11.02 15.10
C VAL A 34 -12.78 11.37 15.37
N ILE A 35 -11.88 10.84 14.55
CA ILE A 35 -10.43 11.08 14.64
C ILE A 35 -10.10 12.35 13.89
N CYS A 36 -10.55 12.47 12.64
CA CYS A 36 -10.42 13.67 11.85
C CYS A 36 -11.48 13.73 10.73
N THR A 37 -11.68 14.94 10.19
CA THR A 37 -12.38 15.13 8.93
C THR A 37 -11.33 15.10 7.81
N VAL A 38 -11.50 14.21 6.85
CA VAL A 38 -10.57 13.99 5.74
C VAL A 38 -10.74 15.08 4.67
N GLY A 39 -11.98 15.41 4.33
CA GLY A 39 -12.28 16.41 3.32
C GLY A 39 -13.75 16.42 2.92
N ARG A 40 -14.11 17.35 2.03
CA ARG A 40 -15.42 17.38 1.37
C ARG A 40 -15.42 16.39 0.22
N GLU A 41 -16.50 15.63 0.09
CA GLU A 41 -16.65 14.60 -0.95
C GLU A 41 -16.47 15.17 -2.36
N GLU A 42 -16.97 16.38 -2.61
CA GLU A 42 -16.82 17.09 -3.89
C GLU A 42 -15.36 17.39 -4.26
N GLU A 43 -14.46 17.43 -3.27
CA GLU A 43 -13.04 17.70 -3.45
C GLU A 43 -12.18 16.43 -3.40
N MET A 44 -12.78 15.25 -3.19
CA MET A 44 -12.12 13.95 -3.11
C MET A 44 -12.14 13.25 -4.47
N ASP A 45 -11.39 13.77 -5.43
CA ASP A 45 -11.13 13.07 -6.69
C ASP A 45 -10.24 11.82 -6.48
N ARG A 46 -10.16 10.96 -7.50
CA ARG A 46 -9.38 9.72 -7.42
C ARG A 46 -7.90 10.00 -7.13
N ASP A 47 -7.31 10.98 -7.81
CA ASP A 47 -5.90 11.33 -7.66
C ASP A 47 -5.56 11.77 -6.23
N ARG A 48 -6.43 12.54 -5.58
CA ARG A 48 -6.25 12.97 -4.19
C ARG A 48 -6.40 11.81 -3.23
N VAL A 49 -7.36 10.92 -3.45
CA VAL A 49 -7.52 9.69 -2.67
C VAL A 49 -6.28 8.81 -2.81
N ASP A 50 -5.78 8.61 -4.04
CA ASP A 50 -4.58 7.81 -4.31
C ASP A 50 -3.34 8.40 -3.64
N LYS A 51 -3.14 9.72 -3.68
CA LYS A 51 -2.07 10.40 -2.95
C LYS A 51 -2.16 10.20 -1.44
N MET A 52 -3.38 10.24 -0.87
CA MET A 52 -3.59 9.97 0.55
C MET A 52 -3.28 8.52 0.91
N VAL A 53 -3.71 7.57 0.08
CA VAL A 53 -3.40 6.15 0.26
C VAL A 53 -1.89 5.93 0.19
N ALA A 54 -1.19 6.49 -0.81
CA ALA A 54 0.26 6.38 -0.95
C ALA A 54 1.01 6.98 0.26
N ALA A 55 0.59 8.17 0.72
CA ALA A 55 1.15 8.80 1.90
C ALA A 55 1.00 7.91 3.14
N LEU A 56 -0.19 7.34 3.38
CA LEU A 56 -0.43 6.43 4.51
C LEU A 56 0.30 5.09 4.35
N ALA A 57 0.37 4.56 3.13
CA ALA A 57 1.06 3.30 2.83
C ALA A 57 2.56 3.40 3.17
N SER A 58 3.19 4.54 2.88
CA SER A 58 4.59 4.80 3.24
C SER A 58 4.86 4.75 4.75
N GLN A 59 3.83 4.91 5.59
CA GLN A 59 3.93 4.93 7.06
C GLN A 59 3.64 3.58 7.71
N THR A 60 3.47 2.50 6.92
CA THR A 60 3.24 1.15 7.47
C THR A 60 4.23 0.12 6.93
N HIS A 61 4.76 -0.70 7.83
CA HIS A 61 5.61 -1.84 7.48
C HIS A 61 4.82 -2.98 6.79
N LYS A 62 3.48 -2.98 6.88
CA LYS A 62 2.65 -4.04 6.30
C LYS A 62 2.38 -3.90 4.81
N LEU A 63 2.31 -2.67 4.27
CA LEU A 63 2.09 -2.45 2.83
C LEU A 63 3.39 -2.54 2.01
N GLN A 64 4.55 -2.35 2.65
CA GLN A 64 5.87 -2.62 2.03
C GLN A 64 5.97 -4.06 1.48
N VAL A 65 5.24 -5.02 2.05
CA VAL A 65 5.24 -6.41 1.59
C VAL A 65 4.36 -6.63 0.35
N LEU A 66 3.34 -5.80 0.13
CA LEU A 66 2.44 -5.91 -1.04
C LEU A 66 2.95 -5.13 -2.25
N ASP A 67 3.79 -4.10 -2.05
CA ASP A 67 4.49 -3.40 -3.14
C ASP A 67 5.77 -4.15 -3.60
N LEU A 68 6.13 -5.28 -2.98
CA LEU A 68 7.23 -6.15 -3.44
C LEU A 68 6.98 -6.74 -4.83
N GLU A 69 5.75 -6.73 -5.37
CA GLU A 69 5.50 -7.05 -6.77
C GLU A 69 6.00 -5.95 -7.73
N LYS A 70 6.02 -4.68 -7.30
CA LYS A 70 6.58 -3.55 -8.06
C LYS A 70 8.05 -3.29 -7.76
N ASP A 71 8.48 -3.57 -6.53
CA ASP A 71 9.89 -3.51 -6.10
C ASP A 71 10.69 -4.78 -6.45
N LEU A 72 10.07 -5.76 -7.11
CA LEU A 72 10.76 -6.83 -7.86
C LEU A 72 11.40 -6.27 -9.14
N ILE A 73 12.01 -5.09 -9.05
CA ILE A 73 13.15 -4.78 -9.91
C ILE A 73 14.22 -5.77 -9.46
N LEU A 74 14.32 -6.87 -10.21
CA LEU A 74 15.46 -7.80 -10.19
C LEU A 74 16.75 -6.98 -10.24
N LYS A 75 17.26 -6.57 -9.07
CA LYS A 75 18.51 -5.81 -8.97
C LYS A 75 19.71 -6.65 -9.39
N HIS A 76 19.51 -7.96 -9.56
CA HIS A 76 20.47 -8.84 -10.18
C HIS A 76 19.79 -10.14 -10.63
N THR A 77 19.58 -10.31 -11.94
CA THR A 77 19.51 -11.66 -12.51
C THR A 77 20.94 -12.05 -12.85
N GLN A 78 21.56 -12.91 -12.06
CA GLN A 78 22.77 -13.59 -12.53
C GLN A 78 22.32 -14.72 -13.45
N GLU A 79 22.73 -14.67 -14.72
CA GLU A 79 22.51 -15.77 -15.66
C GLU A 79 23.40 -16.96 -15.28
N TYR A 80 22.92 -17.80 -14.36
CA TYR A 80 23.58 -19.07 -14.00
C TYR A 80 23.53 -20.12 -15.12
N GLY A 81 22.65 -19.95 -16.12
CA GLY A 81 22.49 -20.90 -17.22
C GLY A 81 23.76 -21.08 -18.06
N ALA A 82 24.42 -19.97 -18.41
CA ALA A 82 25.66 -20.02 -19.16
C ALA A 82 26.80 -20.67 -18.36
N LEU A 83 26.85 -20.43 -17.03
CA LEU A 83 27.85 -21.04 -16.15
C LEU A 83 27.70 -22.57 -16.09
N VAL A 84 26.47 -23.08 -15.98
CA VAL A 84 26.21 -24.54 -15.94
C VAL A 84 26.58 -25.20 -17.27
N VAL A 85 26.27 -24.56 -18.40
CA VAL A 85 26.68 -25.06 -19.72
C VAL A 85 28.19 -25.05 -19.87
N LEU A 86 28.85 -23.95 -19.46
CA LEU A 86 30.30 -23.84 -19.51
C LEU A 86 30.97 -24.90 -18.63
N GLN A 87 30.49 -25.09 -17.41
CA GLN A 87 31.02 -26.08 -16.48
C GLN A 87 30.88 -27.49 -17.03
N ARG A 88 29.73 -27.82 -17.63
CA ARG A 88 29.55 -29.12 -18.28
C ARG A 88 30.46 -29.32 -19.49
N LEU A 89 30.63 -28.28 -20.32
CA LEU A 89 31.59 -28.32 -21.42
C LEU A 89 33.03 -28.48 -20.91
N TRP A 90 33.36 -27.85 -19.79
CA TRP A 90 34.68 -27.91 -19.16
C TRP A 90 35.00 -29.32 -18.66
N ASP A 91 34.03 -29.96 -18.01
CA ASP A 91 34.11 -31.36 -17.57
C ASP A 91 34.21 -32.32 -18.76
N GLU A 92 33.40 -32.11 -19.81
CA GLU A 92 33.42 -32.96 -21.02
C GLU A 92 34.72 -32.79 -21.84
N LEU A 93 35.35 -31.62 -21.80
CA LEU A 93 36.62 -31.34 -22.46
C LEU A 93 37.84 -31.69 -21.59
N GLY A 94 37.64 -32.10 -20.33
CA GLY A 94 38.72 -32.48 -19.41
C GLY A 94 39.62 -31.32 -18.97
N ILE A 95 39.13 -30.08 -19.05
CA ILE A 95 39.92 -28.87 -18.75
C ILE A 95 39.90 -28.56 -17.24
N GLY A 96 39.11 -29.31 -16.45
CA GLY A 96 38.94 -29.13 -15.00
C GLY A 96 39.72 -30.10 -14.12
N ASP A 97 40.43 -31.06 -14.71
CA ASP A 97 41.20 -32.08 -14.00
C ASP A 97 42.71 -31.74 -13.96
N GLU A 98 43.08 -30.64 -13.30
CA GLU A 98 44.43 -30.39 -12.76
C GLU A 98 44.37 -29.55 -11.46
#